data_AF-A0A5E4JCK9-F1
#
_entry.id   AF-A0A5E4JCK9-F1
#
_cell.length_a   1.000
_cell.length_b   1.000
_cell.length_c   1.000
_cell.angle_alpha   90.00
_cell.angle_beta   90.00
_cell.angle_gamma   90.00
#
_symmetry.space_group_name_H-M   'P 1'
#
loop_
_entity.id
_entity.type
_entity.pdbx_description
1 polymer ?
#
loop_
_entity_poly.entity_id
_entity_poly.type
_entity_poly.pdbx_seq_one_letter_code
_entity_poly.pdbx_strand_id
1 'polypeptide(L)'
;MTDVKKKPLSGCINCGMCNADCPTLKATNNELFGPRGRANMVNNNSSDESFYICTLCRACEAKCPLNLELDFRKERGKLQRTKANEEMIKNIRKYGNPIGELKDGKVPDELYCC
;
A
#
# COMPACT_ATOMS: atom_id res chain seq x y z
N MET A 1 -6.26 10.21 19.86
CA MET A 1 -5.01 10.12 19.10
C MET A 1 -4.70 11.52 18.61
N THR A 2 -3.60 12.13 19.03
CA THR A 2 -3.19 13.45 18.57
C THR A 2 -2.82 13.38 17.08
N ASP A 3 -3.35 14.28 16.26
CA ASP A 3 -2.97 14.43 14.86
C ASP A 3 -1.51 14.93 14.78
N VAL A 4 -0.56 14.01 14.82
CA VAL A 4 0.85 14.32 14.66
C VAL A 4 1.09 14.63 13.19
N LYS A 5 1.37 15.91 12.91
CA LYS A 5 1.69 16.40 11.56
C LYS A 5 2.87 15.62 10.97
N LYS A 6 2.62 14.96 9.84
CA LYS A 6 3.64 14.21 9.09
C LYS A 6 4.62 15.15 8.39
N LYS A 7 5.87 14.70 8.28
CA LYS A 7 6.99 15.42 7.65
C LYS A 7 7.31 14.85 6.26
N PRO A 8 7.87 15.65 5.33
CA PRO A 8 8.21 15.18 4.00
C PRO A 8 9.31 14.11 4.02
N LEU A 9 9.25 13.18 3.05
CA LEU A 9 10.21 12.08 2.90
C LEU A 9 11.67 12.55 2.68
N SER A 10 11.88 13.78 2.23
CA SER A 10 13.20 14.41 2.11
C SER A 10 13.91 14.57 3.46
N GLY A 11 13.18 14.52 4.58
CA GLY A 11 13.75 14.52 5.93
C GLY A 11 14.31 13.18 6.39
N CYS A 12 14.35 12.15 5.55
CA CYS A 12 14.87 10.83 5.91
C CYS A 12 16.37 10.85 6.20
N ILE A 13 16.75 10.40 7.41
CA ILE A 13 18.17 10.25 7.83
C ILE A 13 18.73 8.84 7.65
N ASN A 14 18.00 7.97 6.92
CA ASN A 14 18.43 6.58 6.66
C ASN A 14 18.67 5.69 7.90
N CYS A 15 18.04 5.97 9.05
CA CYS A 15 18.23 5.21 10.30
C CYS A 15 17.76 3.74 10.26
N GLY A 16 16.95 3.34 9.29
CA GLY A 16 16.49 1.94 9.14
C GLY A 16 15.39 1.47 10.11
N MET A 17 14.91 2.29 11.05
CA MET A 17 13.86 1.86 12.00
C MET A 17 12.56 1.41 11.32
N CYS A 18 12.20 2.01 10.20
CA CYS A 18 11.03 1.59 9.42
C CYS A 18 11.18 0.19 8.81
N ASN A 19 12.42 -0.25 8.53
CA ASN A 19 12.70 -1.54 7.92
C ASN A 19 12.54 -2.70 8.91
N ALA A 20 12.78 -2.48 10.20
CA ALA A 20 12.78 -3.52 11.23
C ALA A 20 11.49 -4.36 11.24
N ASP A 21 10.34 -3.70 11.07
CA ASP A 21 9.01 -4.35 11.10
C ASP A 21 8.35 -4.43 9.72
N CYS A 22 9.11 -4.25 8.64
CA CYS A 22 8.55 -4.35 7.30
C CYS A 22 8.42 -5.83 6.87
N PRO A 23 7.20 -6.37 6.70
CA PRO A 23 7.03 -7.78 6.35
C PRO A 23 7.56 -8.09 4.94
N THR A 24 7.45 -7.16 4.00
CA THR A 24 7.88 -7.36 2.61
C THR A 24 9.39 -7.36 2.50
N LEU A 25 10.08 -6.49 3.24
CA LEU A 25 11.55 -6.52 3.32
C LEU A 25 12.02 -7.84 3.94
N LYS A 26 11.41 -8.27 5.05
CA LYS A 26 11.75 -9.55 5.69
C LYS A 26 11.55 -10.74 4.76
N ALA A 27 10.47 -10.75 3.97
CA ALA A 27 10.17 -11.82 3.04
C ALA A 27 11.09 -11.85 1.81
N THR A 28 11.45 -10.68 1.29
CA THR A 28 12.17 -10.55 0.01
C THR A 28 13.67 -10.35 0.16
N ASN A 29 14.12 -9.94 1.35
CA ASN A 29 15.49 -9.48 1.62
C ASN A 29 15.99 -8.40 0.62
N ASN A 30 15.08 -7.64 0.03
CA ASN A 30 15.40 -6.61 -0.96
C ASN A 30 14.93 -5.24 -0.47
N GLU A 31 15.89 -4.33 -0.29
CA GLU A 31 15.67 -2.98 0.23
C GLU A 31 14.66 -2.17 -0.60
N LEU A 32 14.60 -2.40 -1.93
CA LEU A 32 13.63 -1.75 -2.82
C LEU A 32 12.19 -2.06 -2.39
N PHE A 33 11.96 -3.26 -1.86
CA PHE A 33 10.67 -3.71 -1.34
C PHE A 33 10.49 -3.40 0.16
N GLY A 34 11.39 -2.65 0.78
CA GLY A 34 11.24 -2.05 2.10
C GLY A 34 10.59 -0.66 2.06
N PRO A 35 10.22 -0.09 3.22
CA PRO A 35 9.65 1.25 3.30
C PRO A 35 10.66 2.34 2.95
N ARG A 36 11.94 2.16 3.28
CA ARG A 36 12.98 3.14 2.89
C ARG A 36 13.26 3.12 1.39
N GLY A 37 13.34 1.94 0.76
CA GLY A 37 13.44 1.85 -0.71
C GLY A 37 12.28 2.56 -1.41
N ARG A 38 11.04 2.33 -0.95
CA ARG A 38 9.87 3.07 -1.46
C ARG A 38 9.93 4.57 -1.21
N ALA A 39 10.34 5.00 -0.03
CA ALA A 39 10.52 6.42 0.26
C ALA A 39 11.53 7.08 -0.69
N ASN A 40 12.62 6.39 -1.01
CA ASN A 40 13.61 6.85 -1.97
C ASN A 40 13.03 6.95 -3.40
N MET A 41 12.22 5.98 -3.83
CA MET A 41 11.53 6.04 -5.12
C MET A 41 10.61 7.27 -5.19
N VAL A 42 9.80 7.51 -4.14
CA VAL A 42 8.91 8.68 -4.09
C VAL A 42 9.68 9.99 -4.12
N ASN A 43 10.79 10.11 -3.35
CA ASN A 43 11.66 11.30 -3.38
C ASN A 43 12.24 11.57 -4.77
N ASN A 44 12.45 10.54 -5.57
CA ASN A 44 12.93 10.64 -6.95
C ASN A 44 11.79 10.74 -7.99
N ASN A 45 10.55 11.02 -7.55
CA ASN A 45 9.36 11.05 -8.39
C ASN A 45 9.16 9.77 -9.23
N SER A 46 9.56 8.63 -8.67
CA SER A 46 9.45 7.31 -9.29
C SER A 46 8.43 6.46 -8.54
N SER A 47 7.65 5.68 -9.28
CA SER A 47 6.71 4.70 -8.75
C SER A 47 6.48 3.61 -9.78
N ASP A 48 6.49 2.37 -9.33
CA ASP A 48 6.29 1.18 -10.15
C ASP A 48 5.44 0.12 -9.41
N GLU A 49 5.25 -1.03 -10.03
CA GLU A 49 4.43 -2.12 -9.49
C GLU A 49 4.92 -2.69 -8.15
N SER A 50 6.17 -2.43 -7.74
CA SER A 50 6.70 -2.85 -6.42
C SER A 50 5.95 -2.25 -5.23
N PHE A 51 5.21 -1.15 -5.47
CA PHE A 51 4.32 -0.56 -4.48
C PHE A 51 3.11 -1.46 -4.17
N TYR A 52 2.70 -2.34 -5.09
CA TYR A 52 1.64 -3.32 -4.83
C TYR A 52 2.08 -4.40 -3.82
N ILE A 53 3.38 -4.70 -3.75
CA ILE A 53 3.93 -5.64 -2.77
C ILE A 53 3.73 -5.11 -1.34
N CYS A 54 3.68 -3.78 -1.13
CA CYS A 54 3.46 -3.19 0.18
C CYS A 54 2.12 -3.66 0.77
N THR A 55 2.15 -4.30 1.94
CA THR A 55 0.95 -4.82 2.63
C THR A 55 0.07 -3.74 3.28
N LEU A 56 0.47 -2.46 3.18
CA LEU A 56 -0.23 -1.33 3.80
C LEU A 56 -0.44 -1.48 5.32
N CYS A 57 0.41 -2.24 6.02
CA CYS A 57 0.31 -2.49 7.47
C CYS A 57 0.63 -1.28 8.36
N ARG A 58 1.21 -0.21 7.80
CA ARG A 58 1.56 1.06 8.49
C ARG A 58 2.60 0.95 9.62
N ALA A 59 3.27 -0.20 9.77
CA ALA A 59 4.33 -0.37 10.79
C ALA A 59 5.47 0.66 10.62
N CYS A 60 5.83 0.99 9.38
CA CYS A 60 6.84 2.00 9.06
C CYS A 60 6.47 3.39 9.57
N GLU A 61 5.19 3.78 9.54
CA GLU A 61 4.72 5.08 10.06
C GLU A 61 4.85 5.15 11.58
N ALA A 62 4.53 4.06 12.28
CA ALA A 62 4.59 3.99 13.73
C ALA A 62 6.03 3.96 14.28
N LYS A 63 6.97 3.38 13.52
CA LYS A 63 8.38 3.26 13.92
C LYS A 63 9.26 4.42 13.50
N CYS A 64 8.79 5.31 12.63
CA CYS A 64 9.60 6.42 12.15
C CYS A 64 9.80 7.48 13.26
N PRO A 65 11.02 7.68 13.78
CA PRO A 65 11.27 8.65 14.85
C PRO A 65 11.08 10.10 14.38
N LEU A 66 11.08 10.32 13.06
CA LEU A 66 10.93 11.64 12.44
C LEU A 66 9.49 11.94 11.99
N ASN A 67 8.55 11.01 12.17
CA ASN A 67 7.16 11.13 11.72
C ASN A 67 7.04 11.48 10.22
N LEU A 68 7.81 10.79 9.37
CA LEU A 68 7.74 10.99 7.92
C LEU A 68 6.43 10.43 7.33
N GLU A 69 5.98 11.00 6.21
CA GLU A 69 4.83 10.55 5.40
C GLU A 69 5.15 9.23 4.67
N LEU A 70 5.12 8.11 5.40
CA LEU A 70 5.38 6.76 4.87
C LEU A 70 4.10 6.03 4.44
N ASP A 71 3.04 6.76 4.11
CA ASP A 71 1.82 6.22 3.51
C ASP A 71 1.94 6.16 1.99
N PHE A 72 2.06 4.95 1.46
CA PHE A 72 2.24 4.71 0.04
C PHE A 72 0.94 4.44 -0.73
N ARG A 73 -0.24 4.61 -0.11
CA ARG A 73 -1.53 4.42 -0.80
C ARG A 73 -1.70 5.33 -2.01
N LYS A 74 -1.23 6.59 -1.91
CA LYS A 74 -1.27 7.54 -3.03
C LYS A 74 -0.46 7.04 -4.23
N GLU A 75 0.70 6.46 -3.96
CA GLU A 75 1.56 5.89 -5.01
C GLU A 75 0.92 4.67 -5.67
N ARG A 76 0.35 3.75 -4.88
CA ARG A 76 -0.47 2.65 -5.43
C ARG A 76 -1.62 3.15 -6.30
N GLY A 77 -2.24 4.28 -5.95
CA GLY A 77 -3.33 4.89 -6.70
C GLY A 77 -2.93 5.49 -8.05
N LYS A 78 -1.64 5.77 -8.28
CA LYS A 78 -1.12 6.25 -9.57
C LYS A 78 -0.88 5.11 -10.57
N LEU A 79 -0.79 3.87 -10.09
CA LEU A 79 -0.47 2.71 -10.91
C LEU A 79 -1.70 2.23 -11.68
N GLN A 80 -1.44 1.54 -12.80
CA GLN A 80 -2.50 0.99 -13.63
C GLN A 80 -3.29 -0.06 -12.86
N ARG A 81 -4.62 0.04 -12.94
CA ARG A 81 -5.55 -0.96 -12.38
C ARG A 81 -5.65 -2.16 -13.30
N THR A 82 -5.82 -3.34 -12.72
CA THR A 82 -6.15 -4.53 -13.50
C THR A 82 -7.64 -4.54 -13.86
N LYS A 83 -8.02 -5.33 -14.88
CA LYS A 83 -9.43 -5.58 -15.22
C LYS A 83 -10.23 -6.11 -14.01
N ALA A 84 -9.61 -6.95 -13.18
CA ALA A 84 -10.22 -7.46 -11.96
C ALA A 84 -10.51 -6.34 -10.96
N ASN A 85 -9.58 -5.40 -10.76
CA ASN A 85 -9.81 -4.24 -9.90
C ASN A 85 -10.91 -3.32 -10.44
N GLU A 86 -10.98 -3.13 -11.76
CA GLU A 86 -12.04 -2.32 -12.38
C GLU A 86 -13.42 -2.95 -12.17
N GLU A 87 -13.55 -4.26 -12.37
CA GLU A 87 -14.81 -4.97 -12.17
C GLU A 87 -15.24 -4.97 -10.70
N MET A 88 -14.30 -5.20 -9.79
CA MET A 88 -14.55 -5.05 -8.35
C MET A 88 -15.11 -3.68 -7.99
N ILE A 89 -14.53 -2.60 -8.53
CA ILE A 89 -15.02 -1.23 -8.27
C ILE A 89 -16.42 -1.02 -8.85
N LYS A 90 -16.73 -1.56 -10.04
CA LYS A 90 -18.09 -1.52 -10.59
C LYS A 90 -19.07 -2.25 -9.68
N ASN A 91 -18.71 -3.43 -9.18
CA ASN A 91 -19.53 -4.21 -8.27
C ASN A 91 -19.79 -3.47 -6.96
N ILE A 92 -18.76 -2.88 -6.34
CA ILE A 92 -18.91 -2.08 -5.12
C ILE A 92 -19.89 -0.93 -5.36
N ARG A 93 -19.75 -0.22 -6.48
CA ARG A 93 -20.62 0.92 -6.83
C ARG A 93 -22.07 0.51 -7.10
N LYS A 94 -22.29 -0.67 -7.70
CA LYS A 94 -23.62 -1.14 -8.11
C LYS A 94 -24.35 -1.91 -7.02
N TYR A 95 -23.65 -2.79 -6.31
CA TYR A 95 -24.23 -3.76 -5.37
C TYR A 95 -23.77 -3.56 -3.92
N GLY A 96 -22.89 -2.60 -3.65
CA GLY A 96 -22.37 -2.33 -2.31
C GLY A 96 -21.32 -3.35 -1.82
N ASN A 97 -20.85 -4.24 -2.69
CA ASN A 97 -19.89 -5.30 -2.35
C ASN A 97 -18.97 -5.65 -3.55
N PRO A 98 -17.78 -6.24 -3.34
CA PRO A 98 -16.82 -6.50 -4.41
C PRO A 98 -17.18 -7.70 -5.32
N ILE A 99 -18.04 -8.60 -4.85
CA ILE A 99 -18.32 -9.90 -5.49
C ILE A 99 -19.55 -9.88 -6.42
N GLY A 100 -20.29 -8.78 -6.45
CA GLY A 100 -21.40 -8.59 -7.39
C GLY A 100 -22.77 -8.87 -6.77
N GLU A 101 -23.67 -9.45 -7.56
CA GLU A 101 -25.01 -9.85 -7.10
C GLU A 101 -24.91 -11.09 -6.20
N LEU A 102 -25.47 -11.01 -5.00
CA LEU A 102 -25.56 -12.15 -4.08
C LEU A 102 -26.86 -12.92 -4.33
N LYS A 103 -26.76 -14.24 -4.50
CA LYS A 103 -27.90 -15.15 -4.65
C LYS A 103 -27.97 -16.07 -3.44
N ASP A 104 -29.17 -16.26 -2.88
CA ASP A 104 -29.36 -17.05 -1.65
C ASP A 104 -28.77 -18.46 -1.78
N GLY A 105 -27.92 -18.81 -0.81
CA GLY A 105 -27.29 -20.13 -0.74
C GLY A 105 -26.23 -20.42 -1.81
N LYS A 106 -25.84 -19.44 -2.64
CA LYS A 106 -24.82 -19.63 -3.70
C LYS A 106 -23.56 -18.84 -3.40
N VAL A 107 -22.41 -19.50 -3.54
CA VAL A 107 -21.10 -18.84 -3.57
C VAL A 107 -20.93 -18.22 -4.97
N PRO A 108 -20.46 -16.96 -5.08
CA PRO A 108 -20.17 -16.35 -6.38
C PRO A 108 -19.12 -17.12 -7.17
N ASP A 109 -19.30 -17.22 -8.48
CA ASP A 109 -18.40 -17.94 -9.37
C ASP A 109 -17.05 -17.22 -9.56
N GLU A 110 -17.07 -15.88 -9.50
CA GLU A 110 -15.88 -15.04 -9.62
C GLU A 110 -15.61 -14.27 -8.32
N LEU A 111 -14.37 -14.35 -7.86
CA LEU A 111 -13.86 -13.54 -6.76
C LEU A 111 -12.81 -12.58 -7.29
N TYR A 112 -13.00 -11.30 -7.01
CA TYR A 112 -12.04 -10.27 -7.39
C TYR A 112 -11.07 -10.05 -6.23
N CYS A 113 -9.79 -10.38 -6.44
CA CYS A 113 -8.73 -10.09 -5.48
C CYS A 113 -8.22 -8.65 -5.64
N CYS A 114 -7.84 -8.03 -4.52
CA CYS A 114 -7.30 -6.68 -4.41
C CYS A 114 -5.98 -6.49 -5.16
#